data_AF-A0A0D0BY98-F1
#
_entry.id   AF-A0A0D0BY98-F1
#
_cell.length_a   1.000
_cell.length_b   1.000
_cell.length_c   1.000
_cell.angle_alpha   90.00
_cell.angle_beta   90.00
_cell.angle_gamma   90.00
#
_symmetry.space_group_name_H-M   'P 1'
#
loop_
_entity.id
_entity.type
_entity.pdbx_description
1 polymer ?
#
loop_
_entity_poly.entity_id
_entity_poly.type
_entity_poly.pdbx_seq_one_letter_code
_entity_poly.pdbx_strand_id
1 'polypeptide(L)'
;IQSTAVLQALYCDCLSEQLAAQEEKQKKRKTGQLNRDGLPRLLTGDEFYNQVVEHQKTAEEEKIKHENRQKLREAQLGVMAAWKEADDTWKKRNKDWQEGYCEELWLWEVERDLAKQEKRWVGWAKPKLGKLEASAPKPVVDNGAAGNGAEEDDDGNNDGNNEGIDSDGGNGEE
;
A
#
# COMPACT_ATOMS: atom_id res chain seq x y z
N ILE A 1 38.71 -24.42 32.01
CA ILE A 1 38.14 -23.40 32.91
C ILE A 1 37.46 -22.27 32.12
N GLN A 2 37.99 -21.83 30.97
CA GLN A 2 37.37 -20.73 30.19
C GLN A 2 36.04 -21.12 29.52
N SER A 3 35.89 -22.37 29.05
CA SER A 3 34.67 -22.83 28.37
C SER A 3 33.42 -22.89 29.26
N THR A 4 33.58 -23.23 30.54
CA THR A 4 32.45 -23.31 31.49
C THR A 4 31.92 -21.93 31.85
N ALA A 5 32.82 -20.93 31.96
CA ALA A 5 32.43 -19.55 32.21
C ALA A 5 31.65 -18.95 31.03
N VAL A 6 32.07 -19.26 29.79
CA VAL A 6 31.37 -18.84 28.57
C VAL A 6 29.97 -19.46 28.49
N LEU A 7 29.85 -20.77 28.75
CA LEU A 7 28.55 -21.43 28.71
C LEU A 7 27.58 -20.88 29.76
N GLN A 8 28.08 -20.59 30.97
CA GLN A 8 27.26 -20.06 32.04
C GLN A 8 26.81 -18.62 31.76
N ALA A 9 27.65 -17.81 31.12
CA ALA A 9 27.27 -16.47 30.65
C ALA A 9 26.14 -16.54 29.61
N LEU A 10 26.30 -17.36 28.56
CA LEU A 10 25.27 -17.54 27.52
C LEU A 10 23.93 -18.05 28.10
N TYR A 11 24.00 -18.94 29.09
CA TYR A 11 22.81 -19.43 29.77
C TYR A 11 22.11 -18.33 30.58
N CYS A 12 22.87 -17.53 31.34
CA CYS A 12 22.32 -16.40 32.08
C CYS A 12 21.71 -15.34 31.15
N ASP A 13 22.36 -15.04 30.04
CA ASP A 13 21.86 -14.09 29.04
C ASP A 13 20.52 -14.57 28.47
N CYS A 14 20.46 -15.83 28.01
CA CYS A 14 19.23 -16.42 27.47
C CYS A 14 18.09 -16.47 28.50
N LEU A 15 18.41 -16.82 29.76
CA LEU A 15 17.42 -16.82 30.84
C LEU A 15 16.91 -15.41 31.16
N SER A 16 17.81 -14.41 31.12
CA SER A 16 17.45 -13.01 31.36
C SER A 16 16.53 -12.45 30.28
N GLU A 17 16.78 -12.79 29.01
CA GLU A 17 15.93 -12.41 27.87
C GLU A 17 14.54 -13.04 27.97
N GLN A 18 14.47 -14.31 28.36
CA GLN A 18 13.20 -15.01 28.57
C GLN A 18 12.39 -14.38 29.71
N LEU A 19 13.05 -14.06 30.82
CA LEU A 19 12.41 -13.36 31.95
C LEU A 19 11.92 -11.97 31.54
N ALA A 20 12.75 -11.18 30.84
CA ALA A 20 12.37 -9.87 30.35
C ALA A 20 11.14 -9.95 29.42
N ALA A 21 11.13 -10.91 28.49
CA ALA A 21 9.99 -11.13 27.59
C ALA A 21 8.71 -11.54 28.35
N GLN A 22 8.85 -12.33 29.42
CA GLN A 22 7.72 -12.73 30.27
C GLN A 22 7.19 -11.55 31.10
N GLU A 23 8.07 -10.73 31.67
CA GLU A 23 7.71 -9.54 32.43
C GLU A 23 7.00 -8.50 31.56
N GLU A 24 7.48 -8.27 30.33
CA GLU A 24 6.82 -7.37 29.38
C GLU A 24 5.42 -7.87 29.00
N LYS A 25 5.24 -9.19 28.84
CA LYS A 25 3.91 -9.79 28.63
C LYS A 25 3.00 -9.62 29.85
N GLN A 26 3.53 -9.74 31.07
CA GLN A 26 2.78 -9.52 32.31
C GLN A 26 2.37 -8.04 32.47
N LYS A 27 3.26 -7.08 32.19
CA LYS A 27 2.95 -5.64 32.25
C LYS A 27 1.80 -5.24 31.32
N LYS A 28 1.77 -5.79 30.11
CA LYS A 28 0.68 -5.59 29.14
C LYS A 28 -0.66 -6.20 29.55
N ARG A 29 -0.66 -7.21 30.44
CA ARG A 29 -1.90 -7.81 30.98
C ARG A 29 -2.47 -7.04 32.18
N LYS A 30 -1.65 -6.23 32.86
CA LYS A 30 -2.03 -5.46 34.06
C LYS A 30 -2.51 -4.03 33.74
N THR A 31 -2.50 -3.64 32.47
CA THR A 31 -2.98 -2.34 32.01
C THR A 31 -4.52 -2.34 32.05
N GLY A 32 -5.08 -1.62 33.02
CA GLY A 32 -6.54 -1.53 33.24
C GLY A 32 -7.02 -2.00 34.63
N GLN A 33 -6.11 -2.49 35.49
CA GLN A 33 -6.48 -2.94 36.84
C GLN A 33 -6.02 -1.93 37.91
N LEU A 34 -6.94 -1.52 38.80
CA LEU A 34 -6.69 -0.60 39.92
C LEU A 34 -5.47 -1.01 40.77
N ASN A 35 -5.15 -2.31 40.85
CA ASN A 35 -3.99 -2.83 41.56
C ASN A 35 -2.93 -3.32 40.56
N ARG A 36 -2.00 -2.43 40.19
CA ARG A 36 -0.91 -2.66 39.21
C ARG A 36 0.02 -3.83 39.55
N ASP A 37 0.04 -4.24 40.82
CA ASP A 37 0.90 -5.33 41.30
C ASP A 37 0.19 -6.69 41.33
N GLY A 38 -1.15 -6.71 41.29
CA GLY A 38 -1.96 -7.93 41.37
C GLY A 38 -2.16 -8.48 42.78
N LEU A 39 -1.56 -7.85 43.81
CA LEU A 39 -1.81 -8.18 45.20
C LEU A 39 -3.03 -7.41 45.73
N PRO A 40 -3.89 -8.04 46.55
CA PRO A 40 -4.96 -7.33 47.24
C PRO A 40 -4.36 -6.31 48.22
N ARG A 41 -4.57 -5.02 47.93
CA ARG A 41 -4.25 -3.90 48.82
C ARG A 41 -5.55 -3.33 49.38
N LEU A 42 -5.60 -3.13 50.70
CA LEU A 42 -6.59 -2.25 51.30
C LEU A 42 -6.17 -0.82 50.97
N LEU A 43 -6.87 -0.20 50.03
CA LEU A 43 -6.74 1.22 49.75
C LEU A 43 -7.62 1.99 50.73
N THR A 44 -7.09 3.07 51.29
CA THR A 44 -7.92 4.00 52.08
C THR A 44 -8.95 4.65 51.14
N GLY A 45 -10.16 4.97 51.62
CA GLY A 45 -11.26 5.42 50.76
C GLY A 45 -10.89 6.57 49.80
N ASP A 46 -10.09 7.52 50.27
CA ASP A 46 -9.61 8.66 49.47
C ASP A 46 -8.59 8.23 48.39
N GLU A 47 -7.69 7.29 48.70
CA GLU A 47 -6.70 6.77 47.75
C GLU A 47 -7.39 6.00 46.62
N PHE A 48 -8.38 5.19 46.97
CA PHE A 48 -9.21 4.48 45.99
C PHE A 48 -9.97 5.47 45.09
N TYR A 49 -10.62 6.47 45.68
CA TYR A 49 -11.37 7.48 44.93
C TYR A 49 -10.48 8.20 43.92
N ASN A 50 -9.32 8.71 44.36
CA ASN A 50 -8.36 9.38 43.48
C ASN A 50 -7.92 8.48 42.32
N GLN A 51 -7.66 7.19 42.59
CA GLN A 51 -7.21 6.27 41.57
C GLN A 51 -8.29 5.93 40.52
N VAL A 52 -9.56 5.81 40.94
CA VAL A 52 -10.69 5.64 40.02
C VAL A 52 -10.86 6.87 39.13
N VAL A 53 -10.75 8.07 39.70
CA VAL A 53 -10.85 9.33 38.95
C VAL A 53 -9.75 9.44 37.90
N GLU A 54 -8.49 9.15 38.27
CA GLU A 54 -7.38 9.18 37.32
C GLU A 54 -7.55 8.14 36.21
N HIS A 55 -7.99 6.92 36.53
CA HIS A 55 -8.25 5.90 35.52
C HIS A 55 -9.35 6.32 34.53
N GLN A 56 -10.42 6.97 35.00
CA GLN A 56 -11.47 7.50 34.14
C GLN A 56 -10.94 8.60 33.21
N LYS A 57 -10.18 9.56 33.74
CA LYS A 57 -9.54 10.61 32.94
C LYS A 57 -8.64 10.01 31.87
N THR A 58 -7.79 9.06 32.22
CA THR A 58 -6.90 8.40 31.24
C THR A 58 -7.68 7.66 30.17
N ALA A 59 -8.79 6.99 30.54
CA ALA A 59 -9.62 6.28 29.59
C ALA A 59 -10.35 7.24 28.64
N GLU A 60 -10.80 8.39 29.12
CA GLU A 60 -11.39 9.46 28.30
C GLU A 60 -10.35 10.06 27.34
N GLU A 61 -9.15 10.37 27.82
CA GLU A 61 -8.07 10.87 26.98
C GLU A 61 -7.65 9.86 25.90
N GLU A 62 -7.58 8.57 26.23
CA GLU A 62 -7.27 7.50 25.27
C GLU A 62 -8.36 7.36 24.20
N LYS A 63 -9.64 7.45 24.59
CA LYS A 63 -10.77 7.47 23.65
C LYS A 63 -10.67 8.66 22.70
N ILE A 64 -10.44 9.87 23.22
CA ILE A 64 -10.27 11.08 22.41
C ILE A 64 -9.10 10.92 21.44
N LYS A 65 -7.95 10.40 21.90
CA LYS A 65 -6.79 10.13 21.04
C LYS A 65 -7.13 9.10 19.96
N HIS A 66 -7.87 8.05 20.28
CA HIS A 66 -8.28 7.03 19.31
C HIS A 66 -9.23 7.61 18.25
N GLU A 67 -10.26 8.35 18.67
CA GLU A 67 -11.21 9.01 17.78
C GLU A 67 -10.51 10.00 16.85
N ASN A 68 -9.55 10.78 17.34
CA ASN A 68 -8.78 11.70 16.51
C ASN A 68 -7.93 10.96 15.47
N ARG A 69 -7.31 9.82 15.84
CA ARG A 69 -6.61 8.97 14.86
C ARG A 69 -7.56 8.38 13.82
N GLN A 70 -8.76 7.98 14.24
CA GLN A 70 -9.77 7.47 13.34
C GLN A 70 -10.23 8.54 12.34
N LYS A 71 -10.56 9.75 12.80
CA LYS A 71 -10.93 10.89 11.95
C LYS A 71 -9.86 11.22 10.92
N LEU A 72 -8.58 11.17 11.31
CA LEU A 72 -7.48 11.40 10.36
C LEU A 72 -7.43 10.33 9.28
N ARG A 73 -7.56 9.04 9.65
CA ARG A 73 -7.60 7.93 8.69
C ARG A 73 -8.79 8.06 7.74
N GLU A 74 -9.98 8.37 8.26
CA GLU A 74 -11.18 8.56 7.46
C GLU A 74 -11.02 9.72 6.46
N ALA A 75 -10.43 10.84 6.90
CA ALA A 75 -10.12 11.96 6.01
C ALA A 75 -9.13 11.57 4.90
N GLN A 76 -8.05 10.85 5.24
CA GLN A 76 -7.06 10.37 4.27
C GLN A 76 -7.67 9.39 3.27
N LEU A 77 -8.48 8.44 3.75
CA LEU A 77 -9.21 7.50 2.91
C LEU A 77 -10.17 8.22 1.97
N GLY A 78 -10.89 9.24 2.45
CA GLY A 78 -11.76 10.06 1.63
C GLY A 78 -11.02 10.78 0.50
N VAL A 79 -9.88 11.40 0.79
CA VAL A 79 -9.03 12.06 -0.22
C VAL A 79 -8.52 11.06 -1.25
N MET A 80 -8.07 9.88 -0.80
CA MET A 80 -7.54 8.84 -1.67
C MET A 80 -8.63 8.23 -2.57
N ALA A 81 -9.85 8.04 -2.05
CA ALA A 81 -10.99 7.56 -2.80
C ALA A 81 -11.41 8.54 -3.92
N ALA A 82 -11.49 9.85 -3.60
CA ALA A 82 -11.80 10.88 -4.58
C ALA A 82 -10.73 10.97 -5.69
N TRP A 83 -9.45 10.83 -5.34
CA TRP A 83 -8.37 10.77 -6.32
C TRP A 83 -8.49 9.53 -7.22
N LYS A 84 -8.80 8.36 -6.66
CA LYS A 84 -8.96 7.11 -7.43
C LYS A 84 -10.09 7.23 -8.45
N GLU A 85 -11.24 7.78 -8.06
CA GLU A 85 -12.35 8.02 -8.98
C GLU A 85 -11.95 8.96 -10.13
N ALA A 86 -11.27 10.06 -9.81
CA ALA A 86 -10.78 10.99 -10.82
C ALA A 86 -9.78 10.31 -11.78
N ASP A 87 -8.83 9.54 -11.26
CA ASP A 87 -7.84 8.80 -12.05
C ASP A 87 -8.49 7.73 -12.94
N ASP A 88 -9.50 7.01 -12.44
CA ASP A 88 -10.25 6.03 -13.23
C ASP A 88 -11.03 6.68 -14.38
N THR A 89 -11.61 7.86 -14.16
CA THR A 89 -12.27 8.61 -15.24
C THR A 89 -11.26 9.12 -16.28
N TRP A 90 -10.08 9.56 -15.84
CA TRP A 90 -9.00 9.99 -16.72
C TRP A 90 -8.48 8.82 -17.58
N LYS A 91 -8.25 7.64 -16.97
CA LYS A 91 -7.85 6.42 -17.68
C LYS A 91 -8.86 6.03 -18.77
N LYS A 92 -10.15 6.10 -18.47
CA LYS A 92 -11.22 5.82 -19.46
C LYS A 92 -11.14 6.77 -20.64
N ARG A 93 -11.06 8.07 -20.41
CA ARG A 93 -10.96 9.07 -21.50
C ARG A 93 -9.70 8.86 -22.36
N ASN A 94 -8.57 8.60 -21.72
CA ASN A 94 -7.32 8.33 -22.44
C ASN A 94 -7.41 7.05 -23.26
N LYS A 95 -8.07 6.01 -22.74
CA LYS A 95 -8.32 4.78 -23.47
C LYS A 95 -9.22 5.02 -24.68
N ASP A 96 -10.36 5.69 -24.50
CA ASP A 96 -11.30 6.00 -25.59
C ASP A 96 -10.60 6.82 -26.70
N TRP A 97 -9.72 7.75 -26.30
CA TRP A 97 -8.95 8.55 -27.25
C TRP A 97 -7.89 7.73 -28.00
N GLN A 98 -7.23 6.78 -27.32
CA GLN A 98 -6.32 5.84 -27.96
C GLN A 98 -7.05 4.92 -28.94
N GLU A 99 -8.23 4.43 -28.59
CA GLU A 99 -9.06 3.58 -29.44
C GLU A 99 -9.49 4.33 -30.71
N GLY A 100 -10.02 5.55 -30.57
CA GLY A 100 -10.39 6.37 -31.73
C GLY A 100 -9.21 6.68 -32.66
N TYR A 101 -8.01 6.91 -32.09
CA TYR A 101 -6.80 7.06 -32.90
C TYR A 101 -6.42 5.76 -33.62
N CYS A 102 -6.45 4.61 -32.94
CA CYS A 102 -6.16 3.31 -33.55
C CYS A 102 -7.13 3.01 -34.71
N GLU A 103 -8.41 3.33 -34.56
CA GLU A 103 -9.42 3.19 -35.62
C GLU A 103 -9.11 4.10 -36.82
N GLU A 104 -8.80 5.37 -36.58
CA GLU A 104 -8.45 6.32 -37.65
C GLU A 104 -7.18 5.90 -38.39
N LEU A 105 -6.19 5.39 -37.66
CA LEU A 105 -4.94 4.89 -38.20
C LEU A 105 -5.19 3.64 -39.06
N TRP A 106 -6.04 2.72 -38.59
CA TRP A 106 -6.44 1.53 -39.34
C TRP A 106 -7.15 1.90 -40.65
N LEU A 107 -8.10 2.83 -40.61
CA LEU A 107 -8.77 3.33 -41.83
C LEU A 107 -7.79 3.98 -42.81
N TRP A 108 -6.84 4.76 -42.29
CA TRP A 108 -5.79 5.35 -43.11
C TRP A 108 -4.89 4.29 -43.74
N GLU A 109 -4.57 3.20 -43.04
CA GLU A 109 -3.77 2.09 -43.59
C GLU A 109 -4.51 1.35 -44.70
N VAL A 110 -5.80 1.08 -44.53
CA VAL A 110 -6.65 0.48 -45.57
C VAL A 110 -6.69 1.37 -46.83
N GLU A 111 -6.96 2.67 -46.67
CA GLU A 111 -6.98 3.62 -47.78
C GLU A 111 -5.61 3.77 -48.45
N ARG A 112 -4.53 3.77 -47.66
CA ARG A 112 -3.16 3.80 -48.16
C ARG A 112 -2.88 2.59 -49.06
N ASP A 113 -3.28 1.41 -48.63
CA ASP A 113 -3.01 0.18 -49.38
C ASP A 113 -3.90 0.05 -50.62
N LEU A 114 -5.13 0.58 -50.58
CA LEU A 114 -5.99 0.71 -51.76
C LEU A 114 -5.41 1.72 -52.77
N ALA A 115 -4.94 2.88 -52.30
CA ALA A 115 -4.30 3.87 -53.16
C ALA A 115 -3.04 3.33 -53.86
N LYS A 116 -2.25 2.51 -53.17
CA LYS A 116 -1.09 1.81 -53.78
C LYS A 116 -1.53 0.84 -54.88
N GLN A 117 -2.59 0.05 -54.65
CA GLN A 117 -3.12 -0.89 -55.65
C GLN A 117 -3.59 -0.15 -56.91
N GLU A 118 -4.26 0.99 -56.72
CA GLU A 118 -4.77 1.84 -57.81
C GLU A 118 -3.69 2.77 -58.41
N LYS A 119 -2.45 2.72 -57.91
CA LYS A 119 -1.32 3.60 -58.30
C LYS A 119 -1.64 5.09 -58.19
N ARG A 120 -2.50 5.47 -57.24
CA ARG A 120 -2.82 6.85 -56.90
C ARG A 120 -2.09 7.28 -55.62
N TRP A 121 -2.02 8.59 -55.42
CA TRP A 121 -1.47 9.15 -54.19
C TRP A 121 -2.54 9.15 -53.09
N VAL A 122 -2.15 8.88 -51.85
CA VAL A 122 -3.04 8.97 -50.69
C VAL A 122 -3.33 10.44 -50.45
N GLY A 123 -4.60 10.84 -50.63
CA GLY A 123 -5.01 12.25 -50.54
C GLY A 123 -5.02 12.79 -49.11
N TRP A 124 -4.97 11.92 -48.09
CA TRP A 124 -5.09 12.28 -46.67
C TRP A 124 -3.79 11.97 -45.92
N ALA A 125 -3.42 12.87 -45.00
CA ALA A 125 -2.23 12.70 -44.17
C ALA A 125 -2.42 11.60 -43.13
N LYS A 126 -1.32 10.94 -42.74
CA LYS A 126 -1.35 9.95 -41.66
C LYS A 126 -1.83 10.60 -40.35
N PRO A 127 -2.81 10.01 -39.65
CA PRO A 127 -3.22 10.47 -38.33
C PRO A 127 -2.03 10.56 -37.38
N LYS A 128 -2.03 11.54 -36.46
CA LYS A 128 -0.97 11.74 -35.47
C LYS A 128 -1.56 11.74 -34.07
N LEU A 129 -0.97 10.93 -33.19
CA LEU A 129 -1.30 10.93 -31.76
C LEU A 129 -0.73 12.21 -31.13
N GLY A 130 -1.61 13.10 -30.67
CA GLY A 130 -1.24 14.28 -29.90
C GLY A 130 -0.65 13.96 -28.51
N LYS A 131 -0.43 15.00 -27.70
CA LYS A 131 -0.01 14.80 -26.30
C LYS A 131 -1.19 14.32 -25.48
N LEU A 132 -1.04 13.18 -24.81
CA LEU A 132 -2.00 12.65 -23.85
C LEU A 132 -2.14 13.59 -22.65
N GLU A 133 -3.35 13.64 -22.08
CA GLU A 133 -3.60 14.34 -20.82
C GLU A 133 -2.81 13.65 -19.69
N ALA A 134 -2.10 14.41 -18.86
CA ALA A 134 -1.35 13.89 -17.73
C ALA A 134 -2.29 13.63 -16.54
N SER A 135 -2.07 12.53 -15.80
CA SER A 135 -2.83 12.23 -14.59
C SER A 135 -2.54 13.25 -13.47
N ALA A 136 -3.53 13.48 -12.62
CA ALA A 136 -3.38 14.30 -11.43
C ALA A 136 -2.40 13.65 -10.44
N PRO A 137 -1.53 14.44 -9.78
CA PRO A 137 -0.55 13.89 -8.85
C PRO A 137 -1.26 13.15 -7.70
N LYS A 138 -0.76 11.96 -7.38
CA LYS A 138 -1.28 11.15 -6.27
C LYS A 138 -1.09 11.89 -4.95
N PRO A 139 -2.12 11.94 -4.08
CA PRO A 139 -1.98 12.56 -2.76
C PRO A 139 -0.93 11.81 -1.94
N VAL A 140 0.00 12.56 -1.34
CA VAL A 140 1.00 12.01 -0.43
C VAL A 140 0.35 11.77 0.93
N VAL A 141 0.41 10.53 1.41
CA VAL A 141 0.01 10.17 2.76
C VAL A 141 1.28 10.02 3.59
N ASP A 142 1.54 10.96 4.49
CA ASP A 142 2.66 10.85 5.43
C ASP A 142 2.39 9.70 6.40
N ASN A 143 3.06 8.56 6.16
CA ASN A 143 3.05 7.38 7.04
C ASN A 143 3.95 7.59 8.28
N GLY A 144 3.84 8.75 8.91
CA GLY A 144 4.58 9.08 10.12
C GLY A 144 3.98 8.39 11.35
N ALA A 145 4.61 7.29 11.77
CA ALA A 145 4.52 6.69 13.12
C ALA A 145 3.21 6.01 13.54
N ALA A 146 2.93 4.82 13.00
CA ALA A 146 2.32 3.72 13.77
C ALA A 146 2.49 2.40 12.99
N GLY A 147 3.22 1.45 13.58
CA GLY A 147 3.41 0.13 12.99
C GLY A 147 2.13 -0.70 12.89
N ASN A 148 2.21 -1.66 11.96
CA ASN A 148 1.33 -2.81 11.67
C ASN A 148 0.21 -2.60 10.64
N GLY A 149 0.48 -3.15 9.46
CA GLY A 149 -0.36 -4.19 8.84
C GLY A 149 -1.62 -3.70 8.12
N ALA A 150 -1.46 -3.31 6.86
CA ALA A 150 -2.54 -3.38 5.89
C ALA A 150 -1.96 -4.01 4.63
N GLU A 151 -2.59 -5.11 4.23
CA GLU A 151 -2.23 -5.99 3.13
C GLU A 151 -2.03 -5.19 1.83
N GLU A 152 -0.88 -5.38 1.21
CA GLU A 152 -0.71 -5.09 -0.21
C GLU A 152 -1.36 -6.27 -0.95
N ASP A 153 -2.56 -6.03 -1.48
CA ASP A 153 -3.12 -6.85 -2.55
C ASP A 153 -2.21 -6.68 -3.78
N ASP A 154 -1.20 -7.54 -3.86
CA ASP A 154 -0.46 -7.87 -5.06
C ASP A 154 -1.40 -8.58 -6.03
N ASP A 155 -2.21 -7.80 -6.76
CA ASP A 155 -3.04 -8.30 -7.85
C ASP A 155 -2.15 -8.53 -9.07
N GLY A 156 -1.41 -9.64 -9.01
CA GLY A 156 -0.74 -10.23 -10.14
C GLY A 156 -1.76 -10.80 -11.12
N ASN A 157 -1.77 -10.26 -12.34
CA ASN A 157 -2.15 -10.99 -13.56
C ASN A 157 -1.56 -10.25 -14.78
N ASN A 158 -0.39 -10.63 -15.28
CA ASN A 158 -0.10 -11.72 -16.23
C ASN A 158 -0.56 -11.48 -17.68
N ASP A 159 0.42 -11.73 -18.53
CA ASP A 159 0.36 -12.23 -19.90
C ASP A 159 0.38 -11.28 -21.10
N GLY A 160 1.38 -11.54 -21.94
CA GLY A 160 1.73 -10.80 -23.14
C GLY A 160 2.94 -11.40 -23.86
N ASN A 161 3.02 -12.72 -23.85
CA ASN A 161 3.55 -13.58 -24.91
C ASN A 161 4.58 -12.95 -25.88
N ASN A 162 5.88 -13.14 -25.62
CA ASN A 162 6.93 -12.97 -26.63
C ASN A 162 7.42 -14.35 -27.08
N GLU A 163 6.61 -15.03 -27.89
CA GLU A 163 7.08 -16.16 -28.68
C GLU A 163 8.09 -15.65 -29.71
N GLY A 164 9.36 -15.94 -29.47
CA GLY A 164 10.43 -15.81 -30.45
C GLY A 164 10.14 -16.73 -31.62
N ILE A 165 9.67 -16.15 -32.72
CA ILE A 165 9.62 -16.85 -34.00
C ILE A 165 11.01 -16.78 -34.62
N ASP A 166 11.77 -17.87 -34.46
CA ASP A 166 12.94 -18.15 -35.26
C ASP A 166 12.48 -18.44 -36.70
N SER A 167 12.37 -17.39 -37.52
CA SER A 167 12.24 -17.57 -38.97
C SER A 167 13.61 -17.87 -39.57
N ASP A 168 13.91 -19.16 -39.60
CA ASP A 168 14.78 -19.80 -40.59
C ASP A 168 14.27 -19.43 -41.99
N GLY A 169 15.11 -18.72 -42.74
CA GLY A 169 14.80 -18.16 -44.05
C GLY A 169 16.03 -18.21 -44.92
N GLY A 170 16.47 -19.42 -45.25
CA GLY A 170 17.41 -19.64 -46.34
C GLY A 170 16.86 -19.05 -47.64
N ASN A 171 17.69 -18.31 -48.35
CA ASN A 171 17.49 -18.06 -49.77
C ASN A 171 18.84 -18.19 -50.46
N GLY A 172 18.86 -19.08 -51.46
CA GLY A 172 20.03 -19.35 -52.28
C GLY A 172 20.39 -18.16 -53.14
N GLU A 173 21.69 -17.98 -53.32
CA GLU A 173 22.24 -17.23 -54.45
C GLU A 173 22.85 -18.23 -55.44
N GLU A 174 22.59 -17.95 -56.70
CA GLU A 174 22.93 -18.71 -57.92
C GLU A 174 24.42 -18.98 -58.10
#